data_AF-A0A1E4NGD8-F1
#
_entry.id   AF-A0A1E4NGD8-F1
#
_cell.length_a   1.000
_cell.length_b   1.000
_cell.length_c   1.000
_cell.angle_alpha   90.00
_cell.angle_beta   90.00
_cell.angle_gamma   90.00
#
_symmetry.space_group_name_H-M   'P 1'
#
loop_
_entity.id
_entity.type
_entity.pdbx_description
1 polymer ?
#
loop_
_entity_poly.entity_id
_entity_poly.type
_entity_poly.pdbx_seq_one_letter_code
_entity_poly.pdbx_strand_id
1 'polypeptide(L)'
;MRFGWIVLLLLSFPVLEAIGIFWMADEIGGWVLLWLLADVAIGIALIRFERVAWGARLLFSVQSGTHPVAALFASGRILLAGGLLVFPGFISDALALVLLLIPGTWARRQPDPARTANDEVLEGEFRREPEDRLR
;
A
#
# COMPACT_ATOMS: atom_id res chain seq x y z
N MET A 1 -14.66 -33.02 -3.62
CA MET A 1 -13.34 -33.47 -3.12
C MET A 1 -12.16 -32.53 -3.44
N ARG A 2 -12.37 -31.29 -3.95
CA ARG A 2 -11.27 -30.38 -4.34
C ARG A 2 -10.80 -29.43 -3.23
N PHE A 3 -11.63 -29.22 -2.20
CA PHE A 3 -11.36 -28.26 -1.13
C PHE A 3 -10.27 -28.72 -0.16
N GLY A 4 -10.14 -30.03 0.07
CA GLY A 4 -9.10 -30.59 0.96
C GLY A 4 -7.68 -30.28 0.49
N TRP A 5 -7.45 -30.21 -0.82
CA TRP A 5 -6.15 -29.84 -1.39
C TRP A 5 -5.78 -28.39 -1.10
N ILE A 6 -6.74 -27.46 -1.14
CA ILE A 6 -6.49 -26.05 -0.82
C ILE A 6 -6.14 -25.90 0.66
N VAL A 7 -6.88 -26.59 1.54
CA VAL A 7 -6.59 -26.58 2.98
C VAL A 7 -5.22 -27.19 3.27
N LEU A 8 -4.87 -28.31 2.63
CA LEU A 8 -3.55 -28.93 2.74
C LEU A 8 -2.44 -27.98 2.29
N LEU A 9 -2.61 -27.30 1.16
CA LEU A 9 -1.62 -26.36 0.62
C LEU A 9 -1.48 -25.14 1.55
N LEU A 10 -2.60 -24.61 2.04
CA LEU A 10 -2.62 -23.50 3.00
C LEU A 10 -1.98 -23.88 4.34
N LEU A 11 -2.19 -25.11 4.83
CA LEU A 11 -1.60 -25.60 6.07
C LEU A 11 -0.13 -26.04 5.90
N SER A 12 0.27 -26.41 4.68
CA SER A 12 1.67 -26.75 4.38
C SER A 12 2.59 -25.53 4.49
N PHE A 13 2.05 -24.35 4.17
CA PHE A 13 2.77 -23.08 4.25
C PHE A 13 3.34 -22.78 5.66
N PRO A 14 2.53 -22.68 6.73
CA PRO A 14 3.04 -22.40 8.07
C PRO A 14 3.94 -23.51 8.62
N VAL A 15 3.73 -24.77 8.20
CA VAL A 15 4.62 -25.89 8.58
C VAL A 15 6.00 -25.70 7.98
N LEU A 16 6.07 -25.32 6.70
CA LEU A 16 7.34 -25.10 6.01
C LEU A 16 8.11 -23.92 6.62
N GLU A 17 7.40 -22.86 7.01
CA GLU A 17 7.98 -21.72 7.72
C GLU A 17 8.52 -22.13 9.10
N ALA A 18 7.76 -22.90 9.87
CA ALA A 18 8.20 -23.37 11.18
C ALA A 18 9.49 -24.22 11.09
N ILE A 19 9.62 -25.05 10.04
CA ILE A 19 10.84 -25.82 9.79
C ILE A 19 12.01 -24.88 9.45
N GLY A 20 11.80 -23.89 8.56
CA GLY A 20 12.83 -22.92 8.20
C GLY A 20 13.31 -22.08 9.38
N ILE A 21 12.38 -21.61 10.21
CA ILE A 21 12.67 -20.87 11.44
C ILE A 21 13.42 -21.75 12.43
N PHE A 22 13.04 -23.02 12.58
CA PHE A 22 13.74 -23.96 13.47
C PHE A 22 15.19 -24.19 13.02
N TRP A 23 15.42 -24.37 11.72
CA TRP A 23 16.76 -24.49 11.17
C TRP A 23 17.59 -23.22 11.39
N MET A 24 17.00 -22.05 11.19
CA MET A 24 17.71 -20.81 11.50
C MET A 24 17.95 -20.64 12.99
N ALA A 25 17.01 -21.02 13.85
CA ALA A 25 17.18 -20.94 15.29
C ALA A 25 18.32 -21.84 15.80
N ASP A 26 18.60 -22.95 15.11
CA ASP A 26 19.78 -23.80 15.39
C ASP A 26 21.09 -23.11 14.96
N GLU A 27 21.09 -22.41 13.81
CA GLU A 27 22.28 -21.75 13.25
C GLU A 27 22.64 -20.42 13.96
N ILE A 28 21.67 -19.52 14.14
CA ILE A 28 21.87 -18.16 14.70
C ILE A 28 21.40 -18.04 16.17
N GLY A 29 20.76 -19.08 16.72
CA GLY A 29 20.29 -19.06 18.10
C GLY A 29 19.13 -18.08 18.34
N GLY A 30 19.08 -17.53 19.55
CA GLY A 30 18.02 -16.60 19.99
C GLY A 30 17.93 -15.29 19.19
N TRP A 31 18.92 -14.96 18.35
CA TRP A 31 18.86 -13.82 17.43
C TRP A 31 17.71 -13.91 16.43
N VAL A 32 17.26 -15.13 16.11
CA VAL A 32 16.05 -15.35 15.30
C VAL A 32 14.85 -14.64 15.89
N LEU A 33 14.71 -14.58 17.22
CA LEU A 33 13.57 -13.91 17.84
C LEU A 33 13.56 -12.40 17.57
N LEU A 34 14.74 -11.76 17.56
CA LEU A 34 14.86 -10.34 17.21
C LEU A 34 14.55 -10.08 15.74
N TRP A 35 14.95 -11.00 14.86
CA TRP A 35 14.64 -10.92 13.44
C TRP A 35 13.13 -11.06 13.19
N LEU A 36 12.49 -12.08 13.76
CA LEU A 36 11.03 -12.28 13.68
C LEU A 36 10.28 -11.06 14.24
N LEU A 37 10.75 -10.48 15.35
CA LEU A 37 10.15 -9.28 15.94
C LEU A 37 10.28 -8.07 15.01
N ALA A 38 11.42 -7.94 14.33
CA ALA A 38 11.66 -6.88 13.36
C ALA A 38 10.72 -6.99 12.15
N ASP A 39 10.53 -8.18 11.58
CA ASP A 39 9.60 -8.37 10.45
C ASP A 39 8.17 -8.04 10.83
N VAL A 40 7.72 -8.52 11.99
CA VAL A 40 6.38 -8.17 12.51
C VAL A 40 6.24 -6.66 12.68
N ALA A 41 7.25 -5.99 13.24
CA ALA A 41 7.23 -4.54 13.41
C ALA A 41 7.19 -3.80 12.06
N ILE A 42 7.98 -4.22 11.07
CA ILE A 42 7.99 -3.67 9.72
C ILE A 42 6.64 -3.90 9.04
N GLY A 43 6.05 -5.09 9.18
CA GLY A 43 4.77 -5.45 8.58
C GLY A 43 3.64 -4.58 9.13
N ILE A 44 3.58 -4.42 10.45
CA ILE A 44 2.63 -3.52 11.12
C ILE A 44 2.85 -2.08 10.67
N ALA A 45 4.10 -1.61 10.59
CA ALA A 45 4.41 -0.26 10.13
C ALA A 45 3.90 -0.05 8.69
N LEU A 46 4.15 -1.00 7.79
CA LEU A 46 3.70 -0.96 6.39
C LEU A 46 2.17 -0.86 6.29
N ILE A 47 1.45 -1.69 7.03
CA ILE A 47 -0.03 -1.64 7.11
C ILE A 47 -0.49 -0.28 7.62
N ARG A 48 0.16 0.26 8.66
CA ARG A 48 -0.22 1.53 9.27
C ARG A 48 0.00 2.71 8.33
N PHE A 49 1.13 2.75 7.63
CA PHE A 49 1.42 3.80 6.65
C PHE A 49 0.43 3.76 5.48
N GLU A 50 0.12 2.58 4.96
CA GLU A 50 -0.82 2.47 3.85
C GLU A 50 -2.24 2.87 4.24
N ARG A 51 -2.70 2.51 5.45
CA ARG A 51 -4.03 2.91 5.94
C ARG A 51 -4.20 4.42 5.98
N VAL A 52 -3.17 5.17 6.39
CA VAL A 52 -3.19 6.64 6.42
C VAL A 52 -3.16 7.21 5.00
N ALA A 53 -2.28 6.68 4.14
CA ALA A 53 -2.16 7.13 2.75
C ALA A 53 -3.44 6.87 1.95
N TRP A 54 -4.10 5.74 2.16
CA TRP A 54 -5.34 5.37 1.50
C TRP A 54 -6.49 6.29 1.89
N GLY A 55 -6.61 6.67 3.17
CA GLY A 55 -7.62 7.63 3.63
C GLY A 55 -7.49 9.00 2.93
N ALA A 56 -6.26 9.51 2.81
CA ALA A 56 -5.99 10.76 2.09
C ALA A 56 -6.31 10.64 0.58
N ARG A 57 -5.94 9.51 -0.05
CA ARG A 57 -6.23 9.25 -1.47
C ARG A 57 -7.72 9.11 -1.76
N LEU A 58 -8.49 8.50 -0.86
CA LEU A 58 -9.94 8.38 -0.98
C LEU A 58 -10.61 9.75 -0.97
N LEU A 59 -10.29 10.58 0.04
CA LEU A 59 -10.79 11.95 0.12
C LEU A 59 -10.48 12.73 -1.16
N PHE A 60 -9.27 12.57 -1.69
CA PHE A 60 -8.86 13.21 -2.93
C PHE A 60 -9.59 12.65 -4.16
N SER A 61 -9.79 11.34 -4.26
CA SER A 61 -10.49 10.69 -5.38
C SER A 61 -11.98 11.05 -5.45
N VAL A 62 -12.62 11.23 -4.29
CA VAL A 62 -14.02 11.68 -4.19
C VAL A 62 -14.15 13.13 -4.68
N GLN A 63 -13.19 13.99 -4.33
CA GLN A 63 -13.18 15.38 -4.78
C GLN A 63 -12.86 15.54 -6.27
N SER A 64 -12.05 14.63 -6.84
CA SER A 64 -11.55 14.72 -8.22
C SER A 64 -12.30 13.82 -9.23
N GLY A 65 -13.29 13.04 -8.80
CA GLY A 65 -14.07 12.15 -9.69
C GLY A 65 -13.25 11.05 -10.38
N THR A 66 -12.04 10.76 -9.89
CA THR A 66 -11.11 9.79 -10.51
C THR A 66 -11.51 8.35 -10.17
N HIS A 67 -11.32 7.41 -11.12
CA HIS A 67 -11.66 5.99 -10.97
C HIS A 67 -11.00 5.36 -9.72
N PRO A 68 -11.76 5.08 -8.63
CA PRO A 68 -11.21 4.66 -7.34
C PRO A 68 -10.64 3.24 -7.38
N VAL A 69 -11.02 2.45 -8.38
CA VAL A 69 -10.69 1.03 -8.52
C VAL A 69 -9.17 0.80 -8.60
N ALA A 70 -8.43 1.63 -9.34
CA ALA A 70 -6.97 1.50 -9.45
C ALA A 70 -6.25 1.78 -8.12
N ALA A 71 -6.75 2.77 -7.35
CA ALA A 71 -6.22 3.09 -6.03
C ALA A 71 -6.48 1.95 -5.02
N LEU A 72 -7.65 1.30 -5.10
CA LEU A 72 -7.97 0.13 -4.28
C LEU A 72 -7.02 -1.04 -4.53
N PHE A 73 -6.71 -1.34 -5.79
CA PHE A 73 -5.77 -2.43 -6.12
C PHE A 73 -4.34 -2.14 -5.66
N ALA A 74 -3.88 -0.90 -5.78
CA ALA A 74 -2.57 -0.50 -5.29
C ALA A 74 -2.47 -0.64 -3.76
N SER A 75 -3.44 -0.09 -3.03
CA SER A 75 -3.46 -0.16 -1.57
C SER A 75 -3.72 -1.57 -1.04
N GLY A 76 -4.56 -2.36 -1.71
CA GLY A 76 -4.80 -3.76 -1.38
C GLY A 76 -3.53 -4.62 -1.45
N ARG A 77 -2.65 -4.38 -2.44
CA ARG A 77 -1.36 -5.08 -2.55
C ARG A 77 -0.45 -4.77 -1.38
N ILE A 78 -0.37 -3.51 -0.96
CA ILE A 78 0.49 -3.09 0.16
C ILE A 78 -0.04 -3.66 1.48
N LEU A 79 -1.37 -3.70 1.67
CA LEU A 79 -1.99 -4.34 2.82
C LEU A 79 -1.75 -5.86 2.83
N LEU A 80 -1.82 -6.52 1.67
CA LEU A 80 -1.48 -7.95 1.55
C LEU A 80 0.00 -8.21 1.83
N ALA A 81 0.91 -7.37 1.32
CA ALA A 81 2.34 -7.48 1.57
C ALA A 81 2.64 -7.30 3.07
N GLY A 82 2.06 -6.28 3.69
CA GLY A 82 2.19 -6.05 5.13
C GLY A 82 1.57 -7.18 5.96
N GLY A 83 0.43 -7.73 5.53
CA GLY A 83 -0.21 -8.88 6.17
C GLY A 83 0.65 -10.15 6.09
N LEU A 84 1.33 -10.38 4.97
CA LEU A 84 2.31 -11.47 4.83
C LEU A 84 3.52 -11.26 5.75
N LEU A 85 4.07 -10.04 5.82
CA LEU A 85 5.23 -9.73 6.66
C LEU A 85 4.93 -9.83 8.17
N VAL A 86 3.66 -9.68 8.56
CA VAL A 86 3.21 -9.91 9.95
C VAL A 86 3.25 -11.39 10.33
N PHE A 87 3.22 -12.31 9.36
CA PHE A 87 3.49 -13.73 9.59
C PHE A 87 4.96 -14.00 9.28
N PRO A 88 5.85 -13.87 10.28
CA PRO A 88 7.28 -13.86 10.02
C PRO A 88 7.71 -15.23 9.48
N GLY A 89 8.44 -15.23 8.37
CA GLY A 89 8.79 -16.43 7.63
C GLY A 89 9.50 -16.13 6.30
N PHE A 90 10.42 -17.00 5.88
CA PHE A 90 11.24 -16.80 4.68
C PHE A 90 10.42 -16.65 3.41
N ILE A 91 9.37 -17.45 3.27
CA ILE A 91 8.54 -17.48 2.07
C ILE A 91 7.55 -16.32 2.13
N SER A 92 6.95 -16.07 3.30
CA SER A 92 6.15 -14.86 3.56
C SER A 92 6.92 -13.58 3.21
N ASP A 93 8.17 -13.45 3.66
CA ASP A 93 8.98 -12.26 3.45
C ASP A 93 9.43 -12.12 2.00
N ALA A 94 9.87 -13.22 1.37
CA ALA A 94 10.19 -13.20 -0.05
C ALA A 94 8.97 -12.80 -0.89
N LEU A 95 7.79 -13.31 -0.55
CA LEU A 95 6.56 -13.02 -1.27
C LEU A 95 6.07 -11.59 -0.98
N ALA A 96 6.22 -11.08 0.24
CA ALA A 96 5.96 -9.70 0.61
C ALA A 96 6.90 -8.73 -0.12
N LEU A 97 8.19 -9.06 -0.18
CA LEU A 97 9.20 -8.29 -0.90
C LEU A 97 8.94 -8.30 -2.40
N VAL A 98 8.63 -9.45 -3.00
CA VAL A 98 8.24 -9.53 -4.42
C VAL A 98 7.00 -8.66 -4.65
N LEU A 99 5.98 -8.76 -3.80
CA LEU A 99 4.76 -7.97 -3.94
C LEU A 99 5.05 -6.48 -3.81
N LEU A 100 5.97 -6.09 -2.92
CA LEU A 100 6.41 -4.72 -2.68
C LEU A 100 7.36 -4.20 -3.78
N LEU A 101 8.16 -5.05 -4.40
CA LEU A 101 9.16 -4.69 -5.41
C LEU A 101 8.56 -4.62 -6.83
N ILE A 102 7.34 -5.12 -7.05
CA ILE A 102 6.62 -4.95 -8.31
C ILE A 102 6.47 -3.44 -8.61
N PRO A 103 6.96 -2.97 -9.77
CA PRO A 103 6.90 -1.55 -10.12
C PRO A 103 5.44 -1.10 -10.22
N GLY A 104 5.03 -0.19 -9.34
CA GLY A 104 3.61 0.19 -9.18
C GLY A 104 3.15 0.34 -7.74
N THR A 105 3.76 -0.39 -6.80
CA THR A 105 3.48 -0.30 -5.36
C THR A 105 3.93 1.03 -4.76
N TRP A 106 5.17 1.42 -5.06
CA TRP A 106 5.76 2.70 -4.73
C TRP A 106 5.45 3.77 -5.76
N ALA A 107 4.60 3.49 -6.76
CA ALA A 107 4.32 4.40 -7.85
C ALA A 107 3.56 5.61 -7.33
N ARG A 108 4.39 6.57 -6.94
CA ARG A 108 4.28 8.02 -7.03
C ARG A 108 3.24 8.62 -6.10
N ARG A 109 3.73 9.52 -5.26
CA ARG A 109 3.12 10.85 -5.06
C ARG A 109 2.22 11.14 -6.27
N GLN A 110 0.91 10.99 -6.09
CA GLN A 110 0.00 11.62 -7.02
C GLN A 110 0.36 13.11 -6.96
N PRO A 111 0.70 13.74 -8.09
CA PRO A 111 1.13 15.14 -8.09
C PRO A 111 0.09 15.91 -7.32
N ASP A 112 0.53 16.66 -6.31
CA ASP A 112 -0.34 17.43 -5.45
C ASP A 112 -1.22 18.33 -6.33
N PRO A 113 -2.51 18.02 -6.48
CA PRO A 113 -3.42 18.75 -7.35
C PRO A 113 -3.77 20.10 -6.73
N ALA A 114 -3.48 20.30 -5.44
CA ALA A 114 -3.52 21.61 -4.81
C ALA A 114 -2.45 22.56 -5.38
N ARG A 115 -1.40 22.05 -6.03
CA ARG A 115 -0.45 22.89 -6.78
C ARG A 115 -1.03 23.34 -8.12
N THR A 116 -1.77 22.48 -8.82
CA THR A 116 -2.39 22.85 -10.10
C THR A 116 -3.51 23.88 -9.93
N ALA A 117 -4.26 23.82 -8.82
CA ALA A 117 -5.34 24.77 -8.54
C ALA A 117 -4.84 26.16 -8.06
N ASN A 118 -3.59 26.29 -7.60
CA ASN A 118 -3.02 27.58 -7.19
C ASN A 118 -2.27 28.31 -8.32
N ASP A 119 -1.93 27.62 -9.43
CA ASP A 119 -1.32 28.23 -10.61
C ASP A 119 -2.36 28.80 -11.59
N GLU A 120 -3.65 28.49 -11.40
CA GLU A 120 -4.74 29.09 -12.17
C GLU A 120 -5.15 30.43 -11.52
N VAL A 121 -4.23 31.40 -11.54
CA VAL A 121 -4.58 32.81 -11.31
C VAL A 121 -5.52 33.21 -12.44
N LEU A 122 -6.83 33.17 -12.15
CA LEU A 122 -7.86 33.76 -12.99
C LEU A 122 -7.68 35.27 -13.00
N GLU A 123 -6.82 35.77 -13.89
CA GLU A 123 -6.72 37.18 -14.26
C GLU A 123 -8.04 37.60 -14.91
N GLY A 124 -8.95 38.12 -14.08
CA GLY A 124 -10.15 38.78 -14.56
C GLY A 124 -9.76 40.04 -15.33
N GLU A 125 -9.71 39.96 -16.66
CA GLU A 125 -9.65 41.14 -17.52
C GLU A 125 -10.97 41.92 -17.35
N PHE A 126 -10.95 42.96 -16.52
CA PHE A 126 -12.08 43.86 -16.37
C PHE A 126 -12.24 44.73 -17.62
N ARG A 127 -13.04 44.26 -18.57
CA ARG A 127 -13.54 45.08 -19.67
C ARG A 127 -14.70 45.93 -19.16
N ARG A 128 -14.50 47.25 -19.05
CA ARG A 128 -15.60 48.18 -18.79
C ARG A 128 -16.44 48.32 -20.05
N GLU A 129 -17.61 47.70 -20.06
CA GLU A 129 -18.68 48.00 -21.03
C GLU A 129 -19.16 49.44 -20.79
N PRO A 130 -19.10 50.34 -21.80
CA PRO A 130 -19.66 51.68 -21.66
C PRO A 130 -21.18 51.61 -21.50
N GLU A 131 -21.69 52.27 -20.46
CA GLU A 131 -23.11 52.31 -20.01
C GLU A 131 -24.11 52.95 -20.99
N ASP A 132 -23.75 53.15 -22.27
CA ASP A 132 -24.60 53.85 -23.25
C ASP A 132 -25.77 53.01 -23.79
N ARG A 133 -25.92 51.74 -23.35
CA ARG A 133 -27.00 50.83 -23.81
C ARG A 133 -28.17 50.64 -22.84
N LEU A 134 -28.22 51.38 -21.73
CA LEU A 134 -29.33 51.31 -20.77
C LEU A 134 -30.27 52.53 -20.85
N ARG A 135 -30.67 52.90 -22.06
CA ARG A 135 -31.78 53.83 -22.31
C ARG A 135 -32.73 53.28 -23.36
#